data_AF-A0A3D9AIJ6-F1
#
_entry.id   AF-A0A3D9AIJ6-F1
#
_cell.length_a   1.000
_cell.length_b   1.000
_cell.length_c   1.000
_cell.angle_alpha   90.00
_cell.angle_beta   90.00
_cell.angle_gamma   90.00
#
_symmetry.space_group_name_H-M   'P 1'
#
loop_
_entity.id
_entity.type
_entity.pdbx_description
1 polymer ?
#
loop_
_entity_poly.entity_id
_entity_poly.type
_entity_poly.pdbx_seq_one_letter_code
_entity_poly.pdbx_strand_id
1 'polypeptide(L)'
;MINENSIFIFPRSLYFIPIRKINLIFSNSDRKFTMSPQILREIIINKYSIDFIYYPPFLLSGKRIIRLQNLNSEEIKIFNELKTQKNY
;
A
#
# COMPACT_ATOMS: atom_id res chain seq x y z
N MET A 1 -3.35 4.58 -6.60
CA MET A 1 -2.37 5.44 -7.32
C MET A 1 -1.00 5.15 -6.75
N ILE A 2 0.01 4.94 -7.59
CA ILE A 2 1.38 4.61 -7.20
C ILE A 2 2.28 5.70 -7.75
N ASN A 3 3.20 6.21 -6.95
CA ASN A 3 4.28 7.09 -7.43
C ASN A 3 5.62 6.59 -6.89
N GLU A 4 6.70 7.33 -7.13
CA GLU A 4 8.06 6.94 -6.74
C GLU A 4 8.24 6.74 -5.23
N ASN A 5 7.41 7.38 -4.40
CA ASN A 5 7.62 7.48 -2.95
C ASN A 5 6.51 6.78 -2.14
N SER A 6 5.37 6.47 -2.76
CA SER A 6 4.18 6.04 -2.04
C SER A 6 3.12 5.32 -2.89
N ILE A 7 2.27 4.57 -2.20
CA ILE A 7 1.03 3.96 -2.70
C ILE A 7 -0.15 4.60 -1.98
N PHE A 8 -1.02 5.26 -2.75
CA PHE A 8 -2.30 5.78 -2.28
C PHE A 8 -3.41 4.79 -2.59
N ILE A 9 -4.07 4.33 -1.54
CA ILE A 9 -5.19 3.40 -1.61
C ILE A 9 -6.46 4.13 -1.20
N PHE A 10 -7.43 4.11 -2.12
CA PHE A 10 -8.78 4.60 -1.90
C PHE A 10 -9.69 3.38 -1.75
N PRO A 11 -10.12 3.03 -0.53
CA PRO A 11 -11.10 1.98 -0.35
C PRO A 11 -12.36 2.35 -1.10
N ARG A 12 -12.96 1.36 -1.76
CA ARG A 12 -14.24 1.49 -2.45
C ARG A 12 -15.32 1.66 -1.37
N SER A 13 -15.47 2.87 -0.84
CA SER A 13 -16.55 3.19 0.09
C SER A 13 -17.83 3.47 -0.69
N LEU A 14 -18.98 3.15 -0.10
CA LEU A 14 -20.31 3.49 -0.64
C LEU A 14 -20.60 5.01 -0.69
N TYR A 15 -19.64 5.85 -0.30
CA TYR A 15 -19.76 7.30 -0.21
C TYR A 15 -18.96 7.99 -1.33
N PHE A 16 -19.52 9.10 -1.85
CA PHE A 16 -18.90 9.95 -2.88
C PHE A 16 -17.52 10.49 -2.50
N ILE A 17 -17.25 10.66 -1.21
CA ILE A 17 -15.94 11.08 -0.67
C ILE A 17 -15.35 9.87 0.06
N PRO A 18 -14.16 9.37 -0.34
CA PRO A 18 -13.52 8.28 0.37
C PRO A 18 -13.15 8.72 1.79
N ILE A 19 -13.91 8.24 2.78
CA ILE A 19 -13.77 8.61 4.20
C ILE A 19 -12.38 8.24 4.75
N ARG A 20 -11.70 7.26 4.15
CA ARG A 20 -10.38 6.78 4.60
C ARG A 20 -9.42 6.63 3.43
N LYS A 21 -8.56 7.62 3.17
CA LYS A 21 -7.40 7.43 2.30
C LYS A 21 -6.28 6.73 3.09
N ILE A 22 -5.67 5.71 2.51
CA ILE A 22 -4.49 5.07 3.11
C ILE A 22 -3.29 5.42 2.27
N ASN A 23 -2.26 5.95 2.92
CA ASN A 23 -1.04 6.37 2.28
C ASN A 23 0.13 5.54 2.80
N LEU A 24 0.67 4.68 1.94
CA LEU A 24 1.77 3.80 2.25
C LEU A 24 3.04 4.39 1.64
N ILE A 25 4.04 4.72 2.45
CA ILE A 25 5.35 5.24 1.98
C ILE A 25 6.39 4.14 1.94
N PHE A 26 7.35 4.24 1.02
CA PHE A 26 8.41 3.24 0.91
C PHE A 26 9.55 3.46 1.90
N SER A 27 9.94 4.71 2.13
CA SER A 27 11.01 5.06 3.06
C SER A 27 10.56 6.12 4.06
N ASN A 28 11.19 6.14 5.23
CA ASN A 28 11.01 7.23 6.20
C ASN A 28 11.42 8.61 5.65
N SER A 29 12.34 8.65 4.68
CA SER A 29 12.72 9.89 3.97
C SER A 29 11.54 10.55 3.26
N ASP A 30 10.54 9.75 2.87
CA ASP A 30 9.44 10.20 2.03
C ASP A 30 8.33 10.90 2.85
N ARG A 31 8.42 10.87 4.18
CA ARG A 31 7.38 11.40 5.10
C ARG A 31 7.15 12.91 4.98
N LYS A 32 8.14 13.70 4.55
CA LYS A 32 8.17 15.16 4.69
C LYS A 32 7.02 15.89 3.96
N PHE A 33 6.43 15.28 2.93
CA PHE A 33 5.34 15.86 2.13
C PHE A 33 4.10 14.97 2.06
N THR A 34 3.92 14.11 3.05
CA THR A 34 2.90 13.07 3.02
C THR A 34 2.01 13.15 4.26
N MET A 35 0.71 13.37 4.07
CA MET A 35 -0.25 13.45 5.18
C MET A 35 -0.57 12.05 5.74
N SER A 36 -0.35 11.85 7.04
CA SER A 36 -0.61 10.61 7.79
C SER A 36 -0.05 9.33 7.15
N PRO A 37 1.25 9.30 6.78
CA PRO A 37 1.81 8.16 6.06
C PRO A 37 2.07 6.98 6.99
N GLN A 38 1.91 5.79 6.43
CA GLN A 38 2.27 4.53 7.06
C GLN A 38 3.41 3.89 6.28
N ILE A 39 4.43 3.39 6.97
CA ILE A 39 5.58 2.77 6.28
C ILE A 39 5.15 1.39 5.79
N LEU A 40 5.23 1.17 4.48
CA LEU A 40 5.08 -0.15 3.89
C LEU A 40 6.27 -1.01 4.29
N ARG A 41 6.01 -2.19 4.83
CA ARG A 41 7.06 -3.13 5.26
C ARG A 41 7.19 -4.32 4.35
N GLU A 42 6.07 -4.86 3.88
CA GLU A 42 6.08 -6.07 3.06
C GLU A 42 5.01 -5.98 1.97
N ILE A 43 5.33 -6.57 0.82
CA ILE A 43 4.41 -6.79 -0.29
C ILE A 43 4.35 -8.29 -0.56
N ILE A 44 3.21 -8.93 -0.32
CA ILE A 44 2.98 -10.33 -0.67
C ILE A 44 2.13 -10.36 -1.93
N ILE A 45 2.67 -10.95 -3.00
CA ILE A 45 2.02 -11.04 -4.30
C ILE A 45 1.54 -12.48 -4.49
N ASN A 46 0.24 -12.65 -4.72
CA ASN A 46 -0.40 -13.91 -5.06
C ASN A 46 -0.97 -13.84 -6.48
N LYS A 47 -1.50 -14.96 -6.99
CA LYS A 47 -2.00 -15.10 -8.37
C LYS A 47 -2.99 -14.00 -8.80
N TYR A 48 -3.89 -13.57 -7.91
CA TYR A 48 -4.97 -12.60 -8.22
C TYR A 48 -5.15 -11.54 -7.12
N SER A 49 -4.18 -11.43 -6.21
CA SER A 49 -4.30 -10.53 -5.05
C SER A 49 -2.95 -10.10 -4.53
N ILE A 50 -2.92 -8.94 -3.89
CA ILE A 50 -1.72 -8.38 -3.28
C ILE A 50 -2.04 -7.93 -1.86
N ASP A 51 -1.18 -8.30 -0.93
CA ASP A 51 -1.24 -7.85 0.46
C ASP A 51 -0.13 -6.84 0.74
N PHE A 52 -0.53 -5.64 1.16
CA PHE A 52 0.36 -4.65 1.72
C PHE A 52 0.34 -4.74 3.23
N ILE A 53 1.50 -4.96 3.84
CA ILE A 53 1.64 -5.07 5.29
C ILE A 53 2.36 -3.84 5.82
N TYR A 54 1.75 -3.19 6.80
CA TYR A 54 2.32 -2.06 7.52
C TYR A 54 2.02 -2.16 9.01
N TYR A 55 2.82 -1.47 9.82
CA TYR A 55 2.75 -1.49 11.27
C TYR A 55 2.45 -0.06 11.76
N PRO A 56 1.19 0.24 12.09
CA PRO A 56 0.82 1.57 12.55
C PRO A 56 1.40 1.84 13.94
N PRO A 57 1.95 3.04 14.21
CA PRO A 57 2.58 3.34 15.50
C PRO A 57 1.59 3.30 16.68
N PHE A 58 0.30 3.47 16.43
CA PHE A 58 -0.75 3.40 17.44
C PHE A 58 -1.21 1.96 17.77
N LEU A 59 -0.69 0.95 17.08
CA LEU A 59 -1.00 -0.46 17.28
C LEU A 59 0.24 -1.19 17.81
N LEU A 60 0.37 -1.30 19.14
CA LEU A 60 1.54 -1.82 19.88
C LEU A 60 2.04 -3.20 19.42
N SER A 61 1.16 -4.03 18.84
CA SER A 61 1.49 -5.37 18.32
C SER A 61 0.74 -5.72 17.02
N GLY A 62 0.05 -4.74 16.43
CA GLY A 62 -0.90 -4.99 15.35
C GLY A 62 -0.30 -4.66 13.99
N LYS A 63 0.00 -5.68 13.18
CA LYS A 63 0.15 -5.46 11.73
C LYS A 63 -1.22 -5.16 11.11
N ARG A 64 -1.24 -4.26 10.14
CA ARG A 64 -2.39 -4.04 9.26
C ARG A 64 -2.05 -4.61 7.90
N ILE A 65 -3.03 -5.32 7.32
CA ILE A 65 -2.94 -5.90 5.99
C ILE A 65 -4.00 -5.22 5.13
N ILE A 66 -3.59 -4.67 3.99
CA ILE A 66 -4.50 -4.18 2.96
C ILE A 66 -4.40 -5.13 1.80
N ARG A 67 -5.51 -5.81 1.50
CA ARG A 67 -5.60 -6.75 0.40
C ARG A 67 -6.28 -6.11 -0.80
N LEU A 68 -5.58 -6.04 -1.92
CA LEU A 68 -6.17 -5.83 -3.24
C LEU A 68 -6.55 -7.19 -3.82
N GLN A 69 -7.78 -7.33 -4.31
CA GLN A 69 -8.32 -8.58 -4.87
C GLN A 69 -8.81 -8.36 -6.29
N ASN A 70 -9.06 -9.47 -7.00
CA ASN A 70 -9.59 -9.50 -8.37
C ASN A 70 -8.69 -8.76 -9.36
N LEU A 71 -7.37 -8.83 -9.14
CA LEU A 71 -6.39 -8.25 -10.03
C LEU A 71 -6.16 -9.16 -11.24
N ASN A 72 -6.05 -8.57 -12.43
CA ASN A 72 -5.65 -9.27 -13.63
C ASN A 72 -4.12 -9.43 -13.70
N SER A 73 -3.63 -10.18 -14.69
CA SER A 73 -2.19 -10.48 -14.84
C SER A 73 -1.33 -9.24 -15.09
N GLU A 74 -1.85 -8.25 -15.82
CA GLU A 74 -1.12 -7.00 -16.09
C GLU A 74 -0.99 -6.15 -14.83
N GLU A 75 -2.07 -6.05 -14.06
CA GLU A 75 -2.08 -5.36 -12.77
C GLU A 75 -1.10 -6.02 -11.80
N ILE A 76 -1.10 -7.35 -11.70
CA ILE A 76 -0.12 -8.09 -10.89
C ILE A 76 1.33 -7.82 -11.34
N LYS A 77 1.58 -7.69 -12.65
CA LYS A 77 2.91 -7.41 -13.19
C LYS A 77 3.46 -6.07 -12.70
N ILE A 78 2.63 -5.02 -12.67
CA ILE A 78 3.01 -3.69 -12.16
C ILE A 78 3.59 -3.79 -10.74
N PHE A 79 2.95 -4.59 -9.88
CA PHE A 79 3.40 -4.71 -8.49
C PHE A 79 4.62 -5.63 -8.32
N ASN A 80 4.83 -6.61 -9.21
CA ASN A 80 6.07 -7.38 -9.23
C ASN A 80 7.28 -6.52 -9.59
N GLU A 81 7.12 -5.65 -10.61
CA GLU A 81 8.15 -4.68 -10.99
C GLU A 81 8.44 -3.73 -9.83
N LEU A 82 7.39 -3.20 -9.18
CA LEU A 82 7.55 -2.33 -8.02
C LEU A 82 8.27 -3.00 -6.85
N LYS A 83 7.88 -4.24 -6.52
CA LYS A 83 8.52 -5.02 -5.44
C LYS A 83 10.02 -5.20 -5.71
N THR A 84 10.37 -5.50 -6.96
CA THR A 84 11.76 -5.67 -7.41
C THR A 84 12.55 -4.36 -7.34
N GLN A 85 12.00 -3.24 -7.83
CA GLN A 85 12.67 -1.94 -7.85
C GLN A 85 12.93 -1.38 -6.44
N LYS A 86 12.05 -1.66 -5.48
CA LYS A 86 12.12 -1.13 -4.12
C LYS A 86 12.69 -2.11 -3.10
N ASN A 87 13.10 -3.31 -3.54
CA ASN A 87 13.65 -4.38 -2.69
C ASN A 87 12.72 -4.80 -1.52
N TYR A 88 11.44 -5.01 -1.82
CA TYR A 88 10.44 -5.52 -0.86
C TYR A 88 10.23 -7.04 -0.96
#